data_AF-A0A938SRI8-F1
#
_entry.id   AF-A0A938SRI8-F1
#
_cell.length_a   1.000
_cell.length_b   1.000
_cell.length_c   1.000
_cell.angle_alpha   90.00
_cell.angle_beta   90.00
_cell.angle_gamma   90.00
#
_symmetry.space_group_name_H-M   'P 1'
#
loop_
_entity.id
_entity.type
_entity.pdbx_description
1 polymer ?
#
loop_
_entity_poly.entity_id
_entity_poly.type
_entity_poly.pdbx_seq_one_letter_code
_entity_poly.pdbx_strand_id
1 'polypeptide(L)'
;EMPKSIGNLLWFAYGPANTSCFIPLYAGVTGLPDSWDQPANFTRIDRQQAQWNFRLVNNLVQRLPYQPAIKEVQALIKPAERRYLDLQPNLEQTAAEILRSEGPEAAEAFLNAYASDCAKQVGVAYSELVDYLMLRFLVGDPEFARPELPRIAAPKAPDRASAKSRP
;
A
#
# COMPACT_ATOMS: atom_id res chain seq x y z
N GLU A 1 22.07 13.34 -13.10
CA GLU A 1 21.56 13.05 -11.75
C GLU A 1 20.07 13.37 -11.69
N MET A 2 19.27 12.59 -10.96
CA MET A 2 17.83 12.89 -10.79
C MET A 2 17.62 13.95 -9.69
N PRO A 3 16.60 14.82 -9.81
CA PRO A 3 16.21 15.74 -8.76
C PRO A 3 15.90 15.02 -7.45
N LYS A 4 16.30 15.60 -6.31
CA LYS A 4 16.17 14.96 -4.98
C LYS A 4 14.75 14.55 -4.63
N SER A 5 13.74 15.27 -5.11
CA SER A 5 12.31 14.94 -4.91
C SER A 5 11.87 13.64 -5.59
N ILE A 6 12.60 13.18 -6.61
CA ILE A 6 12.32 11.96 -7.38
C ILE A 6 13.38 10.88 -7.07
N GLY A 7 14.64 11.27 -6.86
CA GLY A 7 15.74 10.32 -6.62
C GLY A 7 15.78 9.69 -5.24
N ASN A 8 15.07 10.26 -4.26
CA ASN A 8 14.98 9.73 -2.91
C ASN A 8 13.66 8.98 -2.72
N LEU A 9 13.75 7.67 -2.50
CA LEU A 9 12.59 6.78 -2.31
C LEU A 9 12.67 6.05 -0.97
N LEU A 10 11.59 6.11 -0.19
CA LEU A 10 11.37 5.34 1.02
C LEU A 10 10.40 4.20 0.73
N TRP A 11 10.79 2.96 1.04
CA TRP A 11 9.87 1.83 1.10
C TRP A 11 9.27 1.76 2.50
N PHE A 12 7.98 2.06 2.64
CA PHE A 12 7.32 2.22 3.92
C PHE A 12 6.28 1.13 4.20
N ALA A 13 6.21 0.66 5.45
CA ALA A 13 5.11 -0.14 5.98
C ALA A 13 4.99 0.00 7.50
N TYR A 14 3.82 -0.30 8.08
CA TYR A 14 3.57 -0.13 9.53
C TYR A 14 4.04 -1.28 10.42
N GLY A 15 4.37 -2.45 9.86
CA GLY A 15 4.61 -3.67 10.61
C GLY A 15 5.95 -4.34 10.27
N PRO A 16 6.20 -5.53 10.86
CA PRO A 16 7.36 -6.35 10.53
C PRO A 16 7.40 -6.72 9.05
N ALA A 17 8.61 -6.77 8.46
CA ALA A 17 8.80 -6.96 7.03
C ALA A 17 8.19 -8.26 6.47
N ASN A 18 8.14 -9.33 7.26
CA ASN A 18 7.57 -10.61 6.83
C ASN A 18 6.04 -10.59 6.68
N THR A 19 5.33 -9.64 7.27
CA THR A 19 3.85 -9.56 7.21
C THR A 19 3.35 -8.26 6.60
N SER A 20 4.25 -7.44 6.05
CA SER A 20 3.97 -6.07 5.63
C SER A 20 4.33 -5.86 4.17
N CYS A 21 3.38 -5.37 3.38
CA CYS A 21 3.65 -4.88 2.02
C CYS A 21 4.25 -3.48 2.11
N PHE A 22 5.41 -3.29 1.50
CA PHE A 22 6.05 -1.98 1.42
C PHE A 22 5.47 -1.17 0.27
N ILE A 23 5.08 0.08 0.56
CA ILE A 23 4.67 1.06 -0.45
C ILE A 23 5.82 2.03 -0.78
N PRO A 24 5.99 2.42 -2.04
CA PRO A 24 7.00 3.39 -2.46
C PRO A 24 6.55 4.83 -2.17
N LEU A 25 7.30 5.55 -1.33
CA LEU A 25 7.09 6.96 -0.98
C LEU A 25 8.29 7.80 -1.41
N TYR A 26 8.12 8.63 -2.44
CA TYR A 26 9.16 9.54 -2.91
C TYR A 26 9.27 10.76 -2.00
N ALA A 27 10.45 11.37 -1.91
CA ALA A 27 10.65 12.58 -1.10
C ALA A 27 9.81 13.79 -1.53
N GLY A 28 9.31 13.80 -2.78
CA GLY A 28 8.34 14.78 -3.26
C GLY A 28 6.89 14.53 -2.84
N VAL A 29 6.57 13.45 -2.11
CA VAL A 29 5.24 13.17 -1.58
C VAL A 29 5.01 14.03 -0.35
N THR A 30 3.92 14.79 -0.34
CA THR A 30 3.54 15.72 0.74
C THR A 30 2.24 15.32 1.45
N GLY A 31 1.52 14.31 0.95
CA GLY A 31 0.31 13.82 1.60
C GLY A 31 -0.01 12.36 1.29
N LEU A 32 -0.68 11.72 2.25
CA LEU A 32 -1.21 10.36 2.17
C LEU A 32 -2.70 10.35 2.49
N PRO A 33 -3.43 9.27 2.20
CA PRO A 33 -4.83 9.14 2.61
C PRO A 33 -4.96 9.20 4.14
N ASP A 34 -6.07 9.73 4.66
CA ASP A 34 -6.31 9.83 6.12
C ASP A 34 -6.15 8.49 6.86
N SER A 35 -6.45 7.36 6.22
CA SER A 35 -6.23 6.03 6.82
C SER A 35 -4.76 5.70 7.11
N TRP A 36 -3.82 6.46 6.55
CA TRP A 36 -2.37 6.37 6.71
C TRP A 36 -1.73 7.62 7.33
N ASP A 37 -2.44 8.73 7.44
CA ASP A 37 -1.87 10.01 7.91
C ASP A 37 -2.42 10.46 9.27
N GLN A 38 -2.97 9.52 10.05
CA GLN A 38 -3.57 9.81 11.35
C GLN A 38 -2.90 8.98 12.48
N PRO A 39 -2.70 9.57 13.68
CA PRO A 39 -2.20 8.85 14.84
C PRO A 39 -3.08 7.63 15.18
N ALA A 40 -2.45 6.53 15.61
CA ALA A 40 -3.21 5.33 15.98
C ALA A 40 -4.14 5.62 17.16
N ASN A 41 -5.38 5.18 17.05
CA ASN A 41 -6.26 5.15 18.20
C ASN A 41 -5.86 3.99 19.11
N PHE A 42 -5.32 4.26 20.30
CA PHE A 42 -4.91 3.21 21.24
C PHE A 42 -5.98 2.81 22.27
N THR A 43 -7.17 3.41 22.24
CA THR A 43 -8.27 3.09 23.16
C THR A 43 -9.26 2.09 22.56
N ARG A 44 -9.27 1.93 21.25
CA ARG A 44 -10.05 0.93 20.53
C ARG A 44 -9.34 0.51 19.24
N ILE A 45 -9.62 -0.71 18.79
CA ILE A 45 -9.22 -1.13 17.45
C ILE A 45 -10.09 -0.37 16.44
N ASP A 46 -9.45 0.39 15.56
CA ASP A 46 -10.11 1.10 14.48
C ASP A 46 -9.66 0.55 13.13
N ARG A 47 -10.50 -0.26 12.51
CA ARG A 47 -10.23 -0.93 11.22
C ARG A 47 -10.17 0.05 10.04
N GLN A 48 -10.57 1.32 10.23
CA GLN A 48 -10.37 2.36 9.21
C GLN A 48 -8.92 2.86 9.15
N GLN A 49 -8.12 2.60 10.19
CA GLN A 49 -6.70 2.96 10.22
C GLN A 49 -5.85 1.80 9.70
N ALA A 50 -5.04 2.07 8.66
CA ALA A 50 -4.21 1.05 8.03
C ALA A 50 -3.27 0.37 9.05
N GLN A 51 -2.63 1.14 9.92
CA GLN A 51 -1.74 0.61 10.96
C GLN A 51 -2.39 -0.45 11.89
N TRP A 52 -3.69 -0.35 12.16
CA TRP A 52 -4.40 -1.37 12.93
C TRP A 52 -4.57 -2.66 12.15
N ASN A 53 -4.90 -2.57 10.86
CA ASN A 53 -5.00 -3.75 9.98
C ASN A 53 -3.64 -4.46 9.85
N PHE A 54 -2.54 -3.72 9.67
CA PHE A 54 -1.18 -4.29 9.67
C PHE A 54 -0.85 -5.01 10.99
N ARG A 55 -1.16 -4.39 12.14
CA ARG A 55 -0.96 -5.01 13.46
C ARG A 55 -1.80 -6.27 13.61
N LEU A 56 -3.05 -6.27 13.18
CA LEU A 56 -3.94 -7.42 13.25
C LEU A 56 -3.43 -8.57 12.38
N VAL A 57 -3.04 -8.32 11.13
CA VAL A 57 -2.46 -9.34 10.24
C VAL A 57 -1.22 -9.98 10.89
N ASN A 58 -0.28 -9.18 11.40
CA ASN A 58 0.90 -9.70 12.08
C ASN A 58 0.53 -10.56 13.30
N ASN A 59 -0.40 -10.08 14.15
CA ASN A 59 -0.82 -10.84 15.33
C ASN A 59 -1.55 -12.14 14.94
N LEU A 60 -2.42 -12.11 13.94
CA LEU A 60 -3.13 -13.30 13.45
C LEU A 60 -2.13 -14.34 12.93
N VAL A 61 -1.16 -13.94 12.11
CA VAL A 61 -0.12 -14.87 11.62
C VAL A 61 0.65 -15.54 12.76
N GLN A 62 0.93 -14.81 13.85
CA GLN A 62 1.64 -15.36 15.02
C GLN A 62 0.76 -16.27 15.90
N ARG A 63 -0.56 -16.09 15.89
CA ARG A 63 -1.51 -16.84 16.74
C ARG A 63 -2.18 -18.00 16.03
N LEU A 64 -2.28 -17.95 14.71
CA LEU A 64 -2.76 -19.01 13.84
C LEU A 64 -1.60 -19.98 13.49
N PRO A 65 -1.87 -21.11 12.81
CA PRO A 65 -0.81 -21.95 12.29
C PRO A 65 0.10 -21.15 11.35
N TYR A 66 1.29 -20.80 11.84
CA TYR A 66 2.17 -19.80 11.21
C TYR A 66 2.51 -20.15 9.77
N GLN A 67 2.96 -21.38 9.51
CA GLN A 67 3.43 -21.82 8.19
C GLN A 67 2.39 -21.67 7.06
N PRO A 68 1.13 -22.10 7.23
CA PRO A 68 0.11 -21.81 6.22
C PRO A 68 -0.34 -20.35 6.23
N ALA A 69 -0.48 -19.69 7.39
CA ALA A 69 -0.94 -18.29 7.44
C ALA A 69 0.04 -17.31 6.75
N ILE A 70 1.35 -17.43 7.02
CA ILE A 70 2.37 -16.59 6.41
C ILE A 70 2.43 -16.76 4.88
N LYS A 71 2.15 -17.96 4.36
CA LYS A 71 2.12 -18.22 2.92
C LYS A 71 1.02 -17.43 2.22
N GLU A 72 -0.17 -17.33 2.83
CA GLU A 72 -1.27 -16.53 2.30
C GLU A 72 -0.93 -15.04 2.30
N VAL A 73 -0.36 -14.53 3.39
CA VAL A 73 0.09 -13.14 3.49
C VAL A 73 1.17 -12.83 2.44
N GLN A 74 2.14 -13.73 2.25
CA GLN A 74 3.20 -13.58 1.25
C GLN A 74 2.69 -13.70 -0.19
N ALA A 75 1.64 -14.51 -0.44
CA ALA A 75 0.99 -14.60 -1.74
C ALA A 75 0.28 -13.29 -2.14
N LEU A 76 -0.17 -12.50 -1.16
CA LEU A 76 -0.71 -11.16 -1.36
C LEU A 76 0.40 -10.11 -1.57
N ILE A 77 1.44 -10.13 -0.74
CA ILE A 77 2.51 -9.10 -0.74
C ILE A 77 3.41 -9.18 -1.98
N LYS A 78 3.97 -10.36 -2.28
CA LYS A 78 5.04 -10.49 -3.27
C LYS A 78 4.66 -10.00 -4.66
N PRO A 79 3.47 -10.31 -5.21
CA PRO A 79 3.08 -9.80 -6.52
C PRO A 79 2.92 -8.27 -6.55
N ALA A 80 2.49 -7.66 -5.44
CA ALA A 80 2.32 -6.22 -5.33
C ALA A 80 3.67 -5.50 -5.32
N GLU A 81 4.60 -5.92 -4.46
CA GLU A 81 5.94 -5.33 -4.39
C GLU A 81 6.72 -5.53 -5.69
N ARG A 82 6.60 -6.71 -6.31
CA ARG A 82 7.21 -6.95 -7.61
C ARG A 82 6.71 -5.97 -8.66
N ARG A 83 5.40 -5.71 -8.67
CA ARG A 83 4.80 -4.72 -9.59
C ARG A 83 5.30 -3.31 -9.31
N TYR A 84 5.43 -2.90 -8.05
CA TYR A 84 5.97 -1.58 -7.71
C TYR A 84 7.41 -1.42 -8.23
N LEU A 85 8.25 -2.44 -8.03
CA LEU A 85 9.62 -2.47 -8.55
C LEU A 85 9.66 -2.43 -10.09
N ASP A 86 8.81 -3.20 -10.77
CA ASP A 86 8.77 -3.24 -12.23
C ASP A 86 8.25 -1.91 -12.84
N LEU A 87 7.36 -1.19 -12.13
CA LEU A 87 6.82 0.11 -12.58
C LEU A 87 7.75 1.29 -12.28
N GLN A 88 8.66 1.15 -11.32
CA GLN A 88 9.49 2.24 -10.80
C GLN A 88 10.25 3.02 -11.89
N PRO A 89 10.96 2.39 -12.85
CA PRO A 89 11.74 3.15 -13.84
C PRO A 89 10.86 4.05 -14.72
N ASN A 90 9.69 3.56 -15.14
CA ASN A 90 8.76 4.34 -15.95
C ASN A 90 8.11 5.48 -15.15
N LEU A 91 7.78 5.22 -13.89
CA LEU A 91 7.24 6.24 -13.00
C LEU A 91 8.24 7.38 -12.77
N GLU A 92 9.50 7.07 -12.47
CA GLU A 92 10.56 8.05 -12.26
C GLU A 92 10.85 8.86 -13.52
N GLN A 93 10.88 8.21 -14.69
CA GLN A 93 11.01 8.87 -15.97
C GLN A 93 9.85 9.85 -16.21
N THR A 94 8.60 9.41 -15.98
CA THR A 94 7.41 10.23 -16.17
C THR A 94 7.41 11.42 -15.21
N ALA A 95 7.76 11.23 -13.94
CA ALA A 95 7.88 12.30 -12.96
C ALA A 95 8.95 13.33 -13.37
N ALA A 96 10.10 12.87 -13.89
CA ALA A 96 11.17 13.76 -14.37
C ALA A 96 10.78 14.53 -15.64
N GLU A 97 9.96 13.94 -16.51
CA GLU A 97 9.40 14.61 -17.69
C GLU A 97 8.38 15.69 -17.29
N ILE A 98 7.45 15.38 -16.38
CA ILE A 98 6.48 16.33 -15.82
C ILE A 98 7.22 17.49 -15.14
N LEU A 99 8.22 17.18 -14.32
CA LEU A 99 9.01 18.21 -13.63
C LEU A 99 9.70 19.17 -14.61
N ARG A 100 10.21 18.68 -15.74
CA ARG A 100 10.87 19.51 -16.76
C ARG A 100 9.89 20.32 -17.60
N SER A 101 8.68 19.81 -17.84
CA SER A 101 7.73 20.40 -18.79
C SER A 101 6.64 21.24 -18.13
N GLU A 102 6.19 20.85 -16.94
CA GLU A 102 5.05 21.44 -16.21
C GLU A 102 5.47 22.02 -14.85
N GLY A 103 6.65 21.65 -14.34
CA GLY A 103 7.24 22.24 -13.13
C GLY A 103 7.06 21.39 -11.86
N PRO A 104 7.57 21.89 -10.71
CA PRO A 104 7.65 21.12 -9.46
C PRO A 104 6.28 20.75 -8.88
N GLU A 105 5.30 21.64 -8.94
CA GLU A 105 3.96 21.38 -8.38
C GLU A 105 3.23 20.25 -9.13
N ALA A 106 3.36 20.20 -10.46
CA ALA A 106 2.77 19.13 -11.28
C ALA A 106 3.43 17.77 -10.98
N ALA A 107 4.75 17.75 -10.80
CA ALA A 107 5.48 16.54 -10.44
C ALA A 107 5.14 16.04 -9.03
N GLU A 108 5.00 16.96 -8.07
CA GLU A 108 4.51 16.65 -6.73
C GLU A 108 3.09 16.06 -6.77
N ALA A 109 2.16 16.67 -7.50
CA ALA A 109 0.80 16.17 -7.65
C ALA A 109 0.76 14.75 -8.24
N PHE A 110 1.61 14.48 -9.25
CA PHE A 110 1.76 13.16 -9.85
C PHE A 110 2.26 12.12 -8.82
N LEU A 111 3.33 12.43 -8.08
CA LEU A 111 3.89 11.53 -7.08
C LEU A 111 2.92 11.29 -5.90
N ASN A 112 2.22 12.33 -5.46
CA ASN A 112 1.17 12.24 -4.43
C ASN A 112 0.03 11.33 -4.89
N ALA A 113 -0.43 11.46 -6.13
CA ALA A 113 -1.50 10.62 -6.66
C ALA A 113 -1.08 9.14 -6.70
N TYR A 114 0.15 8.86 -7.14
CA TYR A 114 0.70 7.50 -7.17
C TYR A 114 0.85 6.90 -5.75
N ALA A 115 1.44 7.66 -4.81
CA ALA A 115 1.61 7.21 -3.43
C ALA A 115 0.27 6.99 -2.73
N SER A 116 -0.69 7.89 -2.95
CA SER A 116 -2.06 7.77 -2.42
C SER A 116 -2.76 6.52 -2.93
N ASP A 117 -2.62 6.19 -4.22
CA ASP A 117 -3.23 4.99 -4.78
C ASP A 117 -2.57 3.71 -4.24
N CYS A 118 -1.24 3.66 -4.14
CA CYS A 118 -0.54 2.54 -3.51
C CYS A 118 -1.02 2.33 -2.06
N ALA A 119 -1.06 3.40 -1.26
CA ALA A 119 -1.50 3.36 0.12
C ALA A 119 -2.97 2.91 0.25
N LYS A 120 -3.88 3.42 -0.59
CA LYS A 120 -5.29 3.01 -0.59
C LYS A 120 -5.44 1.52 -0.90
N GLN A 121 -4.80 1.05 -1.97
CA GLN A 121 -4.89 -0.35 -2.39
C GLN A 121 -4.36 -1.31 -1.33
N VAL A 122 -3.20 -0.98 -0.74
CA VAL A 122 -2.63 -1.77 0.36
C VAL A 122 -3.53 -1.70 1.60
N GLY A 123 -4.03 -0.52 1.97
CA GLY A 123 -4.90 -0.34 3.14
C GLY A 123 -6.20 -1.16 3.05
N VAL A 124 -6.86 -1.13 1.89
CA VAL A 124 -8.07 -1.94 1.62
C VAL A 124 -7.74 -3.43 1.69
N ALA A 125 -6.70 -3.86 0.97
CA ALA A 125 -6.30 -5.26 0.93
C ALA A 125 -5.92 -5.80 2.33
N TYR A 126 -5.28 -4.99 3.17
CA TYR A 126 -4.96 -5.38 4.55
C TYR A 126 -6.20 -5.49 5.44
N SER A 127 -7.19 -4.63 5.23
CA SER A 127 -8.48 -4.79 5.93
C SER A 127 -9.14 -6.12 5.53
N GLU A 128 -9.26 -6.38 4.23
CA GLU A 128 -9.83 -7.64 3.73
C GLU A 128 -9.02 -8.86 4.16
N LEU A 129 -7.69 -8.74 4.26
CA LEU A 129 -6.81 -9.83 4.66
C LEU A 129 -7.02 -10.26 6.12
N VAL A 130 -7.36 -9.33 7.02
CA VAL A 130 -7.73 -9.70 8.39
C VAL A 130 -8.94 -10.61 8.40
N ASP A 131 -9.98 -10.23 7.65
CA ASP A 131 -11.24 -10.98 7.59
C ASP A 131 -11.02 -12.34 6.91
N TYR A 132 -10.24 -12.36 5.83
CA TYR A 132 -9.80 -13.57 5.15
C TYR A 132 -9.10 -14.56 6.08
N LEU A 133 -8.10 -14.12 6.84
CA LEU A 133 -7.33 -14.98 7.73
C LEU A 133 -8.22 -15.55 8.85
N MET A 134 -9.12 -14.74 9.39
CA MET A 134 -10.09 -15.20 10.39
C MET A 134 -11.04 -16.25 9.80
N LEU A 135 -11.69 -15.97 8.67
CA LEU A 135 -12.62 -16.91 8.05
C LEU A 135 -11.94 -18.22 7.65
N ARG A 136 -10.72 -18.14 7.10
CA ARG A 136 -10.00 -19.32 6.63
C ARG A 136 -9.46 -20.19 7.76
N PHE A 137 -8.93 -19.59 8.83
CA PHE A 137 -8.20 -20.35 9.86
C PHE A 137 -8.91 -20.46 11.21
N LEU A 138 -9.81 -19.53 11.55
CA LEU A 138 -10.59 -19.58 12.78
C LEU A 138 -11.93 -20.30 12.57
N VAL A 139 -12.65 -19.99 11.48
CA VAL A 139 -13.89 -20.71 11.14
C VAL A 139 -13.53 -22.05 10.48
N GLY A 140 -12.72 -22.02 9.41
CA GLY A 140 -12.09 -23.21 8.82
C GLY A 140 -13.04 -24.21 8.13
N ASP A 141 -14.35 -24.05 8.28
CA ASP A 141 -15.35 -24.89 7.64
C ASP A 141 -15.70 -24.37 6.22
N PRO A 142 -15.38 -25.12 5.16
CA PRO A 142 -15.63 -24.72 3.78
C PRO A 142 -17.12 -24.69 3.40
N GLU A 143 -18.04 -25.23 4.20
CA GLU A 143 -19.48 -25.08 3.99
C GLU A 143 -19.97 -23.68 4.39
N PHE A 144 -19.37 -23.08 5.42
CA PHE A 144 -19.79 -21.77 5.96
C PHE A 144 -18.89 -20.62 5.51
N ALA A 145 -17.61 -20.87 5.22
CA ALA A 145 -16.65 -19.84 4.86
C ALA A 145 -15.73 -20.29 3.71
N ARG A 146 -15.89 -19.65 2.55
CA ARG A 146 -14.97 -19.76 1.40
C ARG A 146 -14.38 -18.40 1.06
N PRO A 147 -13.56 -17.82 1.95
CA PRO A 147 -13.02 -16.49 1.71
C PRO A 147 -12.03 -16.56 0.55
N GLU A 148 -12.08 -15.55 -0.33
CA GLU A 148 -11.11 -15.38 -1.41
C GLU A 148 -9.94 -14.52 -0.92
N LEU A 149 -8.71 -14.89 -1.29
CA LEU A 149 -7.54 -14.09 -0.93
C LEU A 149 -7.66 -12.72 -1.62
N PRO A 150 -7.60 -11.60 -0.86
CA PRO A 150 -7.69 -10.28 -1.46
C PRO A 150 -6.50 -10.00 -2.37
N ARG A 151 -6.63 -8.97 -3.20
CA ARG A 151 -5.58 -8.57 -4.15
C ARG A 151 -5.26 -7.10 -3.97
N ILE A 152 -3.97 -6.81 -3.91
CA ILE A 152 -3.49 -5.43 -4.11
C ILE A 152 -3.50 -5.20 -5.63
N ALA A 153 -4.33 -4.25 -6.06
CA ALA A 153 -4.46 -3.89 -7.46
C ALA A 153 -3.14 -3.32 -8.02
N ALA A 154 -3.10 -3.10 -9.33
CA ALA A 154 -2.00 -2.30 -9.89
C ALA A 154 -2.25 -0.84 -9.53
N PRO A 155 -1.23 -0.10 -9.08
CA PRO A 155 -1.39 1.33 -8.93
C PRO A 155 -1.70 1.91 -10.31
N LYS A 156 -2.76 2.72 -10.39
CA LYS A 156 -3.08 3.48 -11.59
C LYS A 156 -1.94 4.45 -11.79
N ALA A 157 -1.22 4.33 -12.91
CA ALA A 157 -0.33 5.40 -13.33
C ALA A 157 -1.19 6.66 -13.48
N PRO A 158 -0.90 7.77 -12.78
CA PRO A 158 -1.68 8.98 -12.92
C PRO A 158 -1.59 9.45 -14.38
N ASP A 159 -2.73 9.73 -15.02
CA ASP A 159 -2.72 10.36 -16.34
C ASP A 159 -2.01 11.72 -16.22
N ARG A 160 -1.17 12.08 -17.21
CA ARG A 160 -0.51 13.40 -17.29
C ARG A 160 -1.51 14.56 -17.14
N ALA A 161 -2.78 14.35 -17.46
CA ALA A 161 -3.84 15.36 -17.38
C ALA A 161 -4.30 15.72 -15.94
N SER A 162 -3.94 14.92 -14.93
CA SER A 162 -4.42 15.08 -13.55
C SER A 162 -3.87 16.33 -12.84
N ALA A 163 -2.80 16.93 -13.37
CA ALA A 163 -2.15 18.13 -12.82
C ALA A 163 -2.94 19.44 -13.07
N LYS A 164 -4.01 19.41 -13.87
CA LYS A 164 -4.73 20.64 -14.29
C LYS A 164 -5.97 20.98 -13.47
N SER A 165 -6.29 20.23 -12.40
CA SER A 165 -7.47 20.51 -11.59
C SER A 165 -7.11 20.80 -10.13
N ARG A 166 -6.71 22.03 -9.85
CA ARG A 166 -6.98 22.63 -8.55
C ARG A 166 -7.28 24.13 -8.74
N PRO A 167 -8.44 24.63 -8.28
CA PRO A 167 -8.75 26.05 -8.27
C PRO A 167 -7.90 26.81 -7.24
#